data_AF-A0A821JKY1-F1
#
_entry.id   AF-A0A821JKY1-F1
#
_cell.length_a   1.000
_cell.length_b   1.000
_cell.length_c   1.000
_cell.angle_alpha   90.00
_cell.angle_beta   90.00
_cell.angle_gamma   90.00
#
_symmetry.space_group_name_H-M   'P 1'
#
loop_
_entity.id
_entity.type
_entity.pdbx_description
1 polymer ?
#
loop_
_entity_poly.entity_id
_entity_poly.type
_entity_poly.pdbx_seq_one_letter_code
_entity_poly.pdbx_strand_id
1 'polypeptide(L)'
;MNKINISIGTELYHDLERICRHRLPSQILSNLFVSSLLKSDSIECFQIVRSMLLRNHIPLIIQAAIDYIDSAKNGQDKSIILAKHCLDLIDDQYLVVNERNLIESQNICDFFHYSITPLEIRRHPNPIKIIPAILNSNPQAYKNTSKLISLSLYLQTGNKQDKKDRCMLYIAEHCLKVIYFSYFE
;
A
#
# COMPACT_ATOMS: atom_id res chain seq x y z
N MET A 1 26.62 7.21 -7.54
CA MET A 1 25.23 7.15 -8.00
C MET A 1 24.90 8.47 -8.68
N ASN A 2 24.68 8.47 -9.99
CA ASN A 2 24.35 9.67 -10.74
C ASN A 2 22.93 10.10 -10.37
N LYS A 3 22.80 11.22 -9.65
CA LYS A 3 21.52 11.90 -9.49
C LYS A 3 21.04 12.26 -10.90
N ILE A 4 19.94 11.67 -11.36
CA ILE A 4 19.26 12.18 -12.55
C ILE A 4 18.78 13.57 -12.17
N ASN A 5 19.40 14.58 -12.77
CA ASN A 5 19.01 15.97 -12.56
C ASN A 5 17.62 16.17 -13.19
N ILE A 6 16.70 16.85 -12.50
CA ILE A 6 15.36 17.18 -13.01
C ILE A 6 15.47 17.80 -14.42
N SER A 7 16.48 18.63 -14.65
CA SER A 7 16.80 19.23 -15.96
C SER A 7 16.99 18.20 -17.08
N ILE A 8 17.65 17.06 -16.79
CA ILE A 8 17.89 15.99 -17.77
C ILE A 8 16.58 15.27 -18.09
N GLY A 9 15.74 15.03 -17.08
CA GLY A 9 14.42 14.42 -17.26
C GLY A 9 13.51 15.26 -18.15
N THR A 10 13.48 16.57 -17.92
CA THR A 10 12.69 17.50 -18.75
C THR A 10 13.24 17.62 -20.17
N GLU A 11 14.56 17.62 -20.34
CA GLU A 11 15.21 17.65 -21.66
C GLU A 11 14.87 16.39 -22.47
N LEU A 12 14.94 15.21 -21.86
CA LEU A 12 14.54 13.94 -22.48
C LEU A 12 13.08 13.95 -22.94
N TYR A 13 12.17 14.53 -22.14
CA TYR A 13 10.78 14.66 -22.55
C TYR A 13 10.62 15.61 -23.75
N HIS A 14 11.32 16.74 -23.76
CA HIS A 14 11.29 17.66 -24.89
C HIS A 14 11.86 17.03 -26.18
N ASP A 15 12.91 16.22 -26.08
CA ASP A 15 13.42 15.45 -27.20
C ASP A 15 12.40 14.43 -27.70
N LEU A 16 11.73 13.71 -26.80
CA LEU A 16 10.65 12.79 -27.15
C LEU A 16 9.50 13.51 -27.86
N GLU A 17 9.06 14.66 -27.36
CA GLU A 17 8.06 15.48 -28.04
C GLU A 17 8.55 15.95 -29.42
N ARG A 18 9.78 16.44 -29.53
CA ARG A 18 10.35 16.89 -30.80
C ARG A 18 10.37 15.78 -31.85
N ILE A 19 10.75 14.56 -31.46
CA ILE A 19 10.84 13.41 -32.35
C ILE A 19 9.45 12.88 -32.72
N CYS A 20 8.53 12.80 -31.76
CA CYS A 20 7.28 12.07 -31.92
C CYS A 20 6.04 12.94 -32.15
N ARG A 21 6.10 14.28 -32.00
CA ARG A 21 4.92 15.18 -32.06
C ARG A 21 4.05 15.04 -33.30
N HIS A 22 4.63 14.64 -34.44
CA HIS A 22 3.91 14.48 -35.70
C HIS A 22 3.27 13.09 -35.89
N ARG A 23 3.57 12.15 -34.99
CA ARG A 23 3.11 10.75 -35.07
C ARG A 23 2.24 10.33 -33.89
N LEU A 24 2.44 10.96 -32.73
CA LEU A 24 1.73 10.64 -31.50
C LEU A 24 1.16 11.90 -30.84
N PRO A 25 -0.08 11.88 -30.34
CA PRO A 25 -0.62 12.94 -29.51
C PRO A 25 0.25 13.19 -28.27
N SER A 26 0.44 14.46 -27.89
CA SER A 26 1.25 14.84 -26.72
C SER A 26 0.79 14.14 -25.44
N GLN A 27 -0.53 13.93 -25.26
CA GLN A 27 -1.04 13.18 -24.12
C GLN A 27 -0.54 11.72 -24.06
N ILE A 28 -0.45 11.04 -25.20
CA ILE A 28 0.05 9.67 -25.26
C ILE A 28 1.54 9.65 -24.90
N LEU A 29 2.31 10.61 -25.42
CA LEU A 29 3.73 10.74 -25.10
C LEU A 29 3.95 11.03 -23.61
N SER A 30 3.16 11.95 -23.04
CA SER A 30 3.18 12.26 -21.61
C SER A 30 2.88 11.04 -20.75
N ASN A 31 1.81 10.30 -21.07
CA ASN A 31 1.43 9.10 -20.32
C ASN A 31 2.51 8.01 -20.40
N LEU A 32 3.09 7.80 -21.59
CA LEU A 32 4.17 6.83 -21.77
C LEU A 32 5.40 7.22 -20.94
N PHE A 33 5.83 8.48 -21.04
CA PHE A 33 6.99 8.98 -20.30
C PHE A 33 6.80 8.85 -18.79
N VAL A 34 5.67 9.34 -18.26
CA VAL A 34 5.35 9.23 -16.83
C VAL A 34 5.28 7.77 -16.38
N SER A 35 4.63 6.89 -17.16
CA SER A 35 4.55 5.47 -16.83
C SER A 35 5.93 4.80 -16.80
N SER A 36 6.81 5.14 -17.73
CA SER A 36 8.19 4.63 -17.77
C SER A 36 8.99 5.09 -16.56
N LEU A 37 8.86 6.35 -16.14
CA LEU A 37 9.51 6.89 -14.95
C LEU A 37 9.01 6.20 -13.67
N LEU A 38 7.69 6.03 -13.54
CA LEU A 38 7.07 5.36 -12.39
C LEU A 38 7.51 3.89 -12.25
N LYS A 39 7.80 3.20 -13.35
CA LYS A 39 8.23 1.79 -13.39
C LYS A 39 9.75 1.59 -13.32
N SER A 40 10.52 2.66 -13.11
CA SER A 40 11.99 2.62 -13.18
C SER A 40 12.67 2.12 -11.90
N ASP A 41 11.90 1.86 -10.83
CA ASP A 41 12.41 1.52 -9.49
C ASP A 41 13.39 2.55 -8.89
N SER A 42 13.34 3.80 -9.37
CA SER A 42 14.16 4.93 -8.96
C SER A 42 13.30 6.04 -8.37
N ILE A 43 13.61 6.42 -7.13
CA ILE A 43 12.93 7.50 -6.40
C ILE A 43 13.26 8.86 -7.05
N GLU A 44 14.44 8.99 -7.64
CA GLU A 44 14.86 10.19 -8.37
C GLU A 44 13.91 10.48 -9.55
N CYS A 45 13.45 9.44 -10.26
CA CYS A 45 12.48 9.58 -11.34
C CYS A 45 11.14 10.18 -10.87
N PHE A 46 10.77 10.00 -9.60
CA PHE A 46 9.50 10.51 -9.09
C PHE A 46 9.53 12.02 -8.88
N GLN A 47 10.72 12.60 -8.69
CA GLN A 47 10.88 14.07 -8.67
C GLN A 47 10.58 14.67 -10.04
N ILE A 48 11.00 13.99 -11.11
CA ILE A 48 10.67 14.39 -12.49
C ILE A 48 9.15 14.28 -12.70
N VAL A 49 8.53 13.16 -12.30
CA VAL A 49 7.07 12.99 -12.37
C VAL A 49 6.36 14.12 -11.62
N ARG A 50 6.83 14.50 -10.43
CA ARG A 50 6.24 15.61 -9.64
C ARG A 50 6.32 16.94 -10.39
N SER A 51 7.43 17.23 -11.06
CA SER A 51 7.61 18.47 -11.83
C SER A 51 6.72 18.56 -13.07
N MET A 52 6.26 17.41 -13.59
CA MET A 52 5.41 17.29 -14.77
C MET A 52 4.00 16.81 -14.43
N LEU A 53 3.64 16.85 -13.15
CA LEU A 53 2.41 16.24 -12.67
C LEU A 53 1.20 17.01 -13.18
N LEU A 54 0.29 16.27 -13.83
CA LEU A 54 -1.00 16.76 -14.30
C LEU A 54 -2.08 15.85 -13.71
N ARG A 55 -3.31 16.38 -13.54
CA ARG A 55 -4.41 15.62 -12.92
C ARG A 55 -4.72 14.29 -13.65
N ASN A 56 -4.56 14.26 -14.97
CA ASN A 56 -4.73 13.07 -15.81
C ASN A 56 -3.65 11.99 -15.58
N HIS A 57 -2.53 12.30 -14.91
CA HIS A 57 -1.52 11.31 -14.53
C HIS A 57 -1.83 10.60 -13.21
N ILE A 58 -2.78 11.10 -12.40
CA ILE A 58 -3.14 10.51 -11.10
C ILE A 58 -3.49 9.00 -11.22
N PRO A 59 -4.29 8.55 -12.21
CA PRO A 59 -4.56 7.13 -12.38
C PRO A 59 -3.31 6.28 -12.63
N LEU A 60 -2.32 6.81 -13.35
CA LEU A 60 -1.05 6.12 -13.61
C LEU A 60 -0.22 5.97 -12.34
N ILE A 61 -0.21 7.00 -11.49
CA ILE A 61 0.51 7.00 -10.22
C ILE A 61 -0.13 6.00 -9.24
N ILE A 62 -1.46 5.98 -9.15
CA ILE A 62 -2.19 5.01 -8.33
C ILE A 62 -1.91 3.60 -8.83
N GLN A 63 -1.97 3.36 -10.15
CA GLN A 63 -1.68 2.04 -10.71
C GLN A 63 -0.25 1.59 -10.41
N ALA A 64 0.75 2.47 -10.52
CA ALA A 64 2.13 2.15 -10.17
C ALA A 64 2.27 1.81 -8.67
N ALA A 65 1.60 2.56 -7.79
CA ALA A 65 1.59 2.25 -6.36
C ALA A 65 0.96 0.87 -6.07
N ILE A 66 -0.15 0.56 -6.73
CA ILE A 66 -0.84 -0.75 -6.66
C ILE A 66 0.11 -1.87 -7.09
N ASP A 67 0.78 -1.73 -8.24
CA ASP A 67 1.72 -2.72 -8.77
C ASP A 67 2.90 -2.97 -7.80
N TYR A 68 3.40 -1.89 -7.18
CA TYR A 68 4.45 -1.98 -6.15
C TYR A 68 3.97 -2.66 -4.86
N ILE A 69 2.77 -2.32 -4.37
CA ILE A 69 2.22 -2.96 -3.16
C ILE A 69 1.97 -4.45 -3.41
N ASP A 70 1.42 -4.81 -4.58
CA ASP A 70 1.07 -6.19 -4.90
C ASP A 70 2.28 -7.10 -5.13
N SER A 71 3.42 -6.53 -5.51
CA SER A 71 4.66 -7.28 -5.69
C SER A 71 5.48 -7.43 -4.39
N ALA A 72 5.12 -6.70 -3.33
CA ALA A 72 5.83 -6.73 -2.06
C ALA A 72 5.61 -8.03 -1.28
N LYS A 73 6.65 -8.48 -0.58
CA LYS A 73 6.58 -9.67 0.29
C LYS A 73 6.14 -9.36 1.71
N ASN A 74 6.39 -8.13 2.18
CA ASN A 74 6.02 -7.63 3.52
C ASN A 74 6.15 -6.09 3.56
N GLY A 75 5.89 -5.47 4.70
CA GLY A 75 5.89 -4.01 4.90
C GLY A 75 7.28 -3.34 4.84
N GLN A 76 8.36 -4.13 4.87
CA GLN A 76 9.74 -3.65 4.75
C GLN A 76 10.32 -3.84 3.33
N ASP A 77 9.53 -4.37 2.39
CA ASP A 77 9.99 -4.56 1.01
C ASP A 77 10.35 -3.22 0.35
N LYS A 78 11.38 -3.21 -0.50
CA LYS A 78 11.78 -2.03 -1.29
C LYS A 78 10.60 -1.52 -2.12
N SER A 79 9.76 -2.41 -2.64
CA SER A 79 8.57 -2.03 -3.40
C SER A 79 7.55 -1.26 -2.56
N ILE A 80 7.42 -1.50 -1.24
CA ILE A 80 6.58 -0.67 -0.35
C ILE A 80 7.13 0.75 -0.23
N ILE A 81 8.45 0.92 -0.20
CA ILE A 81 9.08 2.25 -0.19
C ILE A 81 8.73 3.00 -1.47
N LEU A 82 8.85 2.35 -2.64
CA LEU A 82 8.47 2.91 -3.93
C LEU A 82 6.97 3.25 -3.97
N ALA A 83 6.11 2.35 -3.50
CA ALA A 83 4.67 2.62 -3.42
C ALA A 83 4.36 3.87 -2.59
N LYS A 84 4.98 4.03 -1.41
CA LYS A 84 4.80 5.22 -0.56
C LYS A 84 5.18 6.49 -1.32
N HIS A 85 6.33 6.48 -2.00
CA HIS A 85 6.75 7.62 -2.81
C HIS A 85 5.78 7.91 -3.97
N CYS A 86 5.16 6.90 -4.61
CA CYS A 86 4.08 7.12 -5.58
C CYS A 86 2.88 7.80 -4.92
N LEU A 87 2.40 7.29 -3.78
CA LEU A 87 1.22 7.84 -3.09
C LEU A 87 1.46 9.27 -2.59
N ASP A 88 2.71 9.63 -2.25
CA ASP A 88 3.10 10.98 -1.81
C ASP A 88 3.20 12.00 -2.96
N LEU A 89 3.10 11.56 -4.22
CA LEU A 89 2.91 12.45 -5.37
C LEU A 89 1.48 12.99 -5.46
N ILE A 90 0.51 12.38 -4.77
CA ILE A 90 -0.90 12.74 -4.83
C ILE A 90 -1.28 13.47 -3.54
N ASP A 91 -1.65 14.74 -3.67
CA ASP A 91 -2.03 15.57 -2.51
C ASP A 91 -3.43 15.20 -1.96
N ASP A 92 -4.32 14.70 -2.82
CA ASP A 92 -5.67 14.28 -2.42
C ASP A 92 -5.65 12.94 -1.68
N GLN A 93 -5.79 13.02 -0.36
CA GLN A 93 -5.77 11.87 0.54
C GLN A 93 -6.92 10.87 0.27
N TYR A 94 -8.05 11.32 -0.23
CA TYR A 94 -9.19 10.43 -0.51
C TYR A 94 -8.88 9.45 -1.64
N LEU A 95 -8.02 9.84 -2.58
CA LEU A 95 -7.63 8.98 -3.71
C LEU A 95 -6.65 7.87 -3.32
N VAL A 96 -5.90 8.06 -2.23
CA VAL A 96 -4.81 7.15 -1.82
C VAL A 96 -5.09 6.39 -0.52
N VAL A 97 -6.19 6.69 0.16
CA VAL A 97 -6.50 6.13 1.50
C VAL A 97 -6.53 4.60 1.51
N ASN A 98 -7.06 3.97 0.45
CA ASN A 98 -7.17 2.52 0.37
C ASN A 98 -5.80 1.84 0.31
N GLU A 99 -4.87 2.40 -0.46
CA GLU A 99 -3.52 1.88 -0.61
C GLU A 99 -2.68 2.15 0.63
N ARG A 100 -2.83 3.33 1.27
CA ARG A 100 -2.20 3.60 2.56
C ARG A 100 -2.69 2.64 3.64
N ASN A 101 -4.00 2.37 3.70
CA ASN A 101 -4.59 1.41 4.64
C ASN A 101 -4.05 -0.01 4.41
N LEU A 102 -3.83 -0.42 3.16
CA LEU A 102 -3.27 -1.73 2.85
C LEU A 102 -1.82 -1.86 3.36
N ILE A 103 -1.00 -0.82 3.16
CA ILE A 103 0.36 -0.74 3.71
C ILE A 103 0.32 -0.82 5.24
N GLU A 104 -0.56 -0.07 5.91
CA GLU A 104 -0.65 -0.12 7.38
C GLU A 104 -1.18 -1.46 7.90
N SER A 105 -2.09 -2.10 7.16
CA SER A 105 -2.53 -3.46 7.47
C SER A 105 -1.35 -4.44 7.43
N GLN A 106 -0.51 -4.35 6.40
CA GLN A 106 0.70 -5.18 6.29
C GLN A 106 1.66 -4.92 7.46
N ASN A 107 1.95 -3.66 7.79
CA ASN A 107 2.85 -3.32 8.89
C ASN A 107 2.38 -3.91 10.23
N ILE A 108 1.07 -3.97 10.47
CA ILE A 108 0.51 -4.59 11.68
C ILE A 108 0.62 -6.11 11.62
N CYS A 109 0.35 -6.75 10.48
CA CYS A 109 0.57 -8.18 10.31
C CYS A 109 2.04 -8.57 10.60
N ASP A 110 2.99 -7.80 10.07
CA ASP A 110 4.43 -7.99 10.30
C ASP A 110 4.79 -7.85 11.79
N PHE A 111 4.20 -6.86 12.47
CA PHE A 111 4.40 -6.66 13.91
C PHE A 111 3.98 -7.89 14.74
N PHE A 112 2.93 -8.60 14.31
CA PHE A 112 2.49 -9.83 14.96
C PHE A 112 3.20 -11.09 14.44
N HIS A 113 4.16 -10.94 13.52
CA HIS A 113 4.82 -12.04 12.82
C HIS A 113 3.86 -12.96 12.05
N TYR A 114 2.73 -12.42 11.61
CA TYR A 114 1.76 -13.15 10.82
C TYR A 114 2.12 -13.08 9.34
N SER A 115 2.51 -14.23 8.77
CA SER A 115 2.97 -14.33 7.38
C SER A 115 1.79 -14.22 6.41
N ILE A 116 1.60 -13.02 5.87
CA ILE A 116 0.66 -12.71 4.78
C ILE A 116 1.25 -11.56 3.95
N THR A 117 1.08 -11.59 2.63
CA THR A 117 1.52 -10.53 1.72
C THR A 117 0.43 -9.46 1.52
N PRO A 118 0.76 -8.24 1.06
CA PRO A 118 -0.26 -7.22 0.77
C PRO A 118 -1.28 -7.68 -0.28
N LEU A 119 -0.82 -8.42 -1.30
CA LEU A 119 -1.69 -9.00 -2.33
C LEU A 119 -2.69 -9.99 -1.74
N GLU A 120 -2.25 -10.84 -0.81
CA GLU A 120 -3.12 -11.78 -0.11
C GLU A 120 -4.13 -11.06 0.80
N ILE A 121 -3.72 -9.99 1.51
CA ILE A 121 -4.66 -9.15 2.28
C ILE A 121 -5.74 -8.57 1.36
N ARG A 122 -5.34 -7.98 0.24
CA ARG A 122 -6.25 -7.35 -0.74
C ARG A 122 -7.25 -8.34 -1.32
N ARG A 123 -6.79 -9.56 -1.63
CA ARG A 123 -7.61 -10.62 -2.24
C ARG A 123 -8.36 -11.46 -1.20
N HIS A 124 -8.18 -11.20 0.08
CA HIS A 124 -8.79 -11.99 1.13
C HIS A 124 -10.32 -11.88 1.04
N PRO A 125 -11.09 -12.98 0.93
CA PRO A 125 -12.54 -12.93 0.71
C PRO A 125 -13.30 -12.33 1.90
N ASN A 126 -12.72 -12.42 3.09
CA ASN A 126 -13.25 -11.79 4.30
C ASN A 126 -12.11 -11.22 5.17
N PRO A 127 -11.54 -10.04 4.83
CA PRO A 127 -10.31 -9.55 5.42
C PRO A 127 -10.31 -9.46 6.96
N ILE A 128 -11.48 -9.23 7.59
CA ILE A 128 -11.61 -9.21 9.06
C ILE A 128 -11.19 -10.53 9.73
N LYS A 129 -11.17 -11.65 9.00
CA LYS A 129 -10.74 -12.97 9.48
C LYS A 129 -9.22 -13.09 9.66
N ILE A 130 -8.45 -12.12 9.22
CA ILE A 130 -7.01 -12.05 9.51
C ILE A 130 -6.77 -11.88 11.03
N ILE A 131 -7.62 -11.13 11.74
CA ILE A 131 -7.50 -10.92 13.20
C ILE A 131 -7.55 -12.24 14.00
N PRO A 132 -8.57 -13.10 13.86
CA PRO A 132 -8.58 -14.38 14.56
C PRO A 132 -7.44 -15.30 14.11
N ALA A 133 -6.96 -15.20 12.86
CA ALA A 133 -5.77 -15.96 12.44
C ALA A 133 -4.49 -15.50 13.15
N ILE A 134 -4.32 -14.19 13.35
CA ILE A 134 -3.25 -13.62 14.19
C ILE A 134 -3.36 -14.11 15.63
N LEU A 135 -4.55 -14.03 16.23
CA LEU A 135 -4.78 -14.45 17.62
C LEU A 135 -4.46 -15.94 17.82
N ASN A 136 -4.88 -16.80 16.89
CA ASN A 136 -4.62 -18.24 16.95
C ASN A 136 -3.12 -18.58 16.77
N SER A 137 -2.38 -17.81 15.96
CA SER A 137 -0.95 -18.05 15.73
C SER A 137 -0.05 -17.45 16.80
N ASN A 138 -0.52 -16.44 17.54
CA ASN A 138 0.20 -15.82 18.65
C ASN A 138 -0.74 -15.68 19.87
N PRO A 139 -0.65 -16.61 20.85
CA PRO A 139 -1.54 -16.62 22.01
C PRO A 139 -1.53 -15.33 22.84
N GLN A 140 -0.47 -14.51 22.76
CA GLN A 140 -0.33 -13.26 23.53
C GLN A 140 -0.73 -12.02 22.71
N ALA A 141 -1.11 -12.16 21.44
CA ALA A 141 -1.45 -11.03 20.56
C ALA A 141 -2.60 -10.16 21.11
N TYR A 142 -3.53 -10.74 21.86
CA TYR A 142 -4.65 -10.03 22.49
C TYR A 142 -4.20 -8.87 23.38
N LYS A 143 -3.00 -8.95 23.97
CA LYS A 143 -2.42 -7.90 24.82
C LYS A 143 -2.16 -6.60 24.05
N ASN A 144 -2.03 -6.65 22.73
CA ASN A 144 -1.88 -5.47 21.87
C ASN A 144 -3.22 -5.10 21.20
N THR A 145 -4.26 -4.95 22.02
CA THR A 145 -5.64 -4.69 21.57
C THR A 145 -5.74 -3.48 20.64
N SER A 146 -5.01 -2.39 20.93
CA SER A 146 -5.01 -1.17 20.12
C SER A 146 -4.55 -1.41 18.67
N LYS A 147 -3.53 -2.26 18.46
CA LYS A 147 -3.06 -2.64 17.13
C LYS A 147 -4.05 -3.53 16.40
N LEU A 148 -4.68 -4.48 17.08
CA LEU A 148 -5.73 -5.32 16.48
C LEU A 148 -6.95 -4.48 16.05
N ILE A 149 -7.36 -3.51 16.86
CA ILE A 149 -8.41 -2.55 16.51
C ILE A 149 -7.96 -1.70 15.32
N SER A 150 -6.72 -1.21 15.30
CA SER A 150 -6.21 -0.42 14.17
C SER A 150 -6.22 -1.23 12.88
N LEU A 151 -5.78 -2.49 12.93
CA LEU A 151 -5.87 -3.41 11.80
C LEU A 151 -7.31 -3.56 11.31
N SER A 152 -8.28 -3.77 12.21
CA SER A 152 -9.68 -3.89 11.82
C SER A 152 -10.19 -2.67 11.06
N LEU A 153 -9.73 -1.47 11.44
CA LEU A 153 -10.10 -0.21 10.78
C LEU A 153 -9.52 -0.08 9.37
N TYR A 154 -8.27 -0.52 9.17
CA TYR A 154 -7.59 -0.47 7.89
C TYR A 154 -8.09 -1.52 6.89
N LEU A 155 -8.52 -2.69 7.36
CA LEU A 155 -9.11 -3.71 6.52
C LEU A 155 -10.39 -3.18 5.84
N GLN A 156 -10.52 -3.36 4.53
CA GLN A 156 -11.61 -2.81 3.73
C GLN A 156 -12.92 -3.61 3.88
N THR A 157 -13.55 -3.58 5.06
CA THR A 157 -14.78 -4.38 5.35
C THR A 157 -15.87 -3.61 6.09
N GLY A 158 -17.06 -3.42 5.52
CA GLY A 158 -18.21 -2.86 6.25
C GLY A 158 -17.96 -1.48 6.88
N ASN A 159 -18.82 -1.08 7.82
CA ASN A 159 -18.70 0.24 8.48
C ASN A 159 -17.69 0.23 9.64
N LYS A 160 -17.30 1.43 10.12
CA LYS A 160 -16.26 1.61 11.16
C LYS A 160 -16.61 0.98 12.51
N GLN A 161 -17.88 1.04 12.91
CA GLN A 161 -18.32 0.55 14.21
C GLN A 161 -18.36 -0.98 14.22
N ASP A 162 -18.95 -1.59 13.19
CA ASP A 162 -19.02 -3.05 13.03
C ASP A 162 -17.63 -3.70 13.02
N LYS A 163 -16.63 -3.04 12.41
CA LYS A 163 -15.22 -3.50 12.40
C LYS A 163 -14.64 -3.59 13.81
N LYS A 164 -14.88 -2.58 14.65
CA LYS A 164 -14.38 -2.55 16.02
C LYS A 164 -15.08 -3.61 16.87
N ASP A 165 -16.40 -3.69 16.78
CA ASP A 165 -17.19 -4.61 17.58
C ASP A 165 -16.86 -6.07 17.24
N ARG A 166 -16.69 -6.40 15.95
CA ARG A 166 -16.21 -7.73 15.52
C ARG A 166 -14.80 -8.03 16.00
N CYS A 167 -13.90 -7.06 15.96
CA CYS A 167 -12.54 -7.24 16.47
C CYS A 167 -12.54 -7.52 17.98
N MET A 168 -13.33 -6.77 18.75
CA MET A 168 -13.50 -6.97 20.19
C MET A 168 -14.09 -8.35 20.50
N LEU A 169 -15.07 -8.81 19.72
CA LEU A 169 -15.62 -10.15 19.86
C LEU A 169 -14.54 -11.24 19.66
N TYR A 170 -13.72 -11.14 18.60
CA TYR A 170 -12.63 -12.10 18.38
C TYR A 170 -11.58 -12.08 19.50
N ILE A 171 -11.25 -10.91 20.03
CA ILE A 171 -10.34 -10.79 21.18
C ILE A 171 -10.93 -11.46 22.41
N ALA A 172 -12.22 -11.21 22.72
CA ALA A 172 -12.89 -11.81 23.86
C ALA A 172 -12.96 -13.34 23.75
N GLU A 173 -13.36 -13.85 22.59
CA GLU A 173 -13.39 -15.30 22.30
C GLU A 173 -12.00 -15.94 22.47
N HIS A 174 -10.94 -15.26 22.03
CA HIS A 174 -9.57 -15.75 22.19
C HIS A 174 -9.13 -15.75 23.67
N CYS A 175 -9.38 -14.67 24.40
CA CYS A 175 -9.03 -14.57 25.81
C CYS A 175 -9.70 -15.69 26.63
N LEU A 176 -10.99 -15.96 26.38
CA LEU A 176 -11.71 -17.05 27.03
C LEU A 176 -11.06 -18.40 26.74
N LYS A 177 -10.69 -18.68 25.48
CA LYS A 177 -10.00 -19.93 25.12
C LYS A 177 -8.67 -20.08 25.87
N VAL A 178 -7.83 -19.05 25.88
CA VAL A 178 -6.54 -19.08 26.60
C VAL A 178 -6.75 -19.32 28.09
N ILE A 179 -7.73 -18.66 28.69
CA ILE A 179 -8.10 -18.86 30.10
C ILE A 179 -8.51 -20.33 30.34
N TYR A 180 -9.40 -20.89 29.52
CA TYR A 180 -9.82 -22.28 29.67
C TYR A 180 -8.63 -23.24 29.59
N PHE A 181 -7.72 -23.09 28.62
CA PHE A 181 -6.54 -23.97 28.51
C PHE A 181 -5.61 -23.85 29.74
N SER A 182 -5.46 -22.66 30.31
CA SER A 182 -4.64 -22.46 31.51
C SER A 182 -5.17 -23.12 32.80
N TYR A 183 -6.42 -23.59 32.81
CA TYR A 183 -7.01 -24.29 33.96
C TYR A 183 -6.88 -25.82 33.89
N PHE A 184 -6.39 -26.38 32.77
CA PHE A 184 -6.28 -27.83 32.55
C PHE A 184 -4.84 -28.33 32.33
N GLU A 185 -3.83 -27.48 32.56
CA GLU A 185 -2.40 -27.82 32.64
C GLU A 185 -1.91 -27.69 34.09
#